data_AF-A0A7L5YVX2-F1
#
_entry.id   AF-A0A7L5YVX2-F1
#
_cell.length_a   1.000
_cell.length_b   1.000
_cell.length_c   1.000
_cell.angle_alpha   90.00
_cell.angle_beta   90.00
_cell.angle_gamma   90.00
#
_symmetry.space_group_name_H-M   'P 1'
#
loop_
_entity.id
_entity.type
_entity.pdbx_description
1 polymer ?
#
loop_
_entity_poly.entity_id
_entity_poly.type
_entity_poly.pdbx_seq_one_letter_code
_entity_poly.pdbx_strand_id
1 'polypeptide(L)'
;MDSGMIGKIEKGKRYARETDRVHVSYLRVNFRGEHADHIVAYDEGQWTCDCRSYQHRGLCSHIIALEQIFMGYVAPAPMPSAYLPEGMMVG
;
A
#
# COMPACT_ATOMS: atom_id res chain seq x y z
N MET A 1 21.82 19.02 28.34
CA MET A 1 21.41 18.47 27.02
C MET A 1 20.84 17.09 27.25
N ASP A 2 19.61 16.84 26.82
CA ASP A 2 18.93 15.55 27.00
C ASP A 2 19.50 14.53 25.99
N SER A 3 20.66 13.97 26.34
CA SER A 3 21.41 13.00 25.52
C SER A 3 20.53 11.81 25.08
N GLY A 4 19.53 11.46 25.90
CA GLY A 4 18.57 10.40 25.59
C GLY A 4 17.60 10.73 24.45
N MET A 5 17.28 12.00 24.19
CA MET A 5 16.42 12.42 23.09
C MET A 5 17.20 12.53 21.77
N ILE A 6 18.43 13.04 21.82
CA ILE A 6 19.32 13.11 20.66
C ILE A 6 19.56 11.70 20.08
N GLY A 7 19.85 10.73 20.95
CA GLY A 7 20.02 9.34 20.52
C GLY A 7 18.76 8.72 19.89
N LYS A 8 17.55 9.09 20.35
CA LYS A 8 16.29 8.63 19.75
C LYS A 8 16.07 9.23 18.37
N ILE A 9 16.37 10.52 18.19
CA ILE A 9 16.25 11.21 16.90
C ILE A 9 17.18 10.57 15.85
N GLU A 10 18.44 10.32 16.21
CA GLU A 10 19.39 9.67 15.29
C GLU A 10 18.99 8.23 14.95
N LYS A 11 18.49 7.47 15.93
CA LYS A 11 17.91 6.15 15.66
C LYS A 11 16.71 6.23 14.72
N GLY A 12 15.81 7.18 14.92
CA GLY A 12 14.63 7.39 14.06
C GLY A 12 15.03 7.67 12.61
N LYS A 13 15.98 8.57 12.37
CA LYS A 13 16.51 8.87 11.03
C LYS A 13 17.14 7.65 10.36
N ARG A 14 17.82 6.80 11.13
CA ARG A 14 18.38 5.55 10.63
C ARG A 14 17.28 4.55 10.26
N TYR A 15 16.31 4.32 11.15
CA TYR A 15 15.22 3.37 10.92
C TYR A 15 14.35 3.74 9.72
N ALA A 16 14.21 5.03 9.40
CA ALA A 16 13.51 5.48 8.19
C ALA A 16 14.18 5.04 6.87
N ARG A 17 15.45 4.59 6.91
CA ARG A 17 16.20 4.09 5.74
C ARG A 17 16.32 2.56 5.72
N GLU A 18 15.96 1.89 6.80
CA GLU A 18 16.03 0.44 6.98
C GLU A 18 14.63 -0.13 6.71
N THR A 19 14.21 -0.17 5.44
CA THR A 19 12.83 -0.45 5.03
C THR A 19 12.38 -1.89 5.36
N ASP A 20 13.33 -2.83 5.49
CA ASP A 20 13.13 -4.21 5.92
C ASP A 20 12.57 -4.33 7.35
N ARG A 21 12.69 -3.26 8.15
CA ARG A 21 12.22 -3.23 9.54
C ARG A 21 10.76 -2.84 9.67
N VAL A 22 10.10 -2.52 8.56
CA VAL A 22 8.74 -2.01 8.52
C VAL A 22 7.87 -2.97 7.73
N HIS A 23 6.75 -3.35 8.33
CA HIS A 23 5.70 -4.12 7.67
C HIS A 23 4.36 -3.42 7.91
N VAL A 24 3.56 -3.27 6.85
CA VAL A 24 2.20 -2.74 6.96
C VAL A 24 1.25 -3.93 7.10
N SER A 25 0.69 -4.13 8.30
CA SER A 25 -0.36 -5.13 8.50
C SER A 25 -1.73 -4.62 8.07
N TYR A 26 -2.03 -3.34 8.36
CA TYR A 26 -3.30 -2.71 8.02
C TYR A 26 -3.09 -1.27 7.55
N LEU A 27 -3.82 -0.86 6.52
CA LEU A 27 -3.91 0.52 6.07
C LEU A 27 -5.37 0.87 5.77
N ARG A 28 -5.80 2.09 6.11
CA ARG A 28 -7.08 2.65 5.66
C ARG A 28 -6.86 4.08 5.21
N VAL A 29 -7.20 4.36 3.96
CA VAL A 29 -7.00 5.66 3.31
C VAL A 29 -8.34 6.17 2.81
N ASN A 30 -8.61 7.45 3.07
CA ASN A 30 -9.61 8.20 2.33
C ASN A 30 -8.94 8.76 1.07
N PHE A 31 -9.30 8.20 -0.08
CA PHE A 31 -8.74 8.52 -1.39
C PHE A 31 -9.69 9.46 -2.12
N ARG A 32 -9.24 10.69 -2.39
CA ARG A 32 -10.00 11.64 -3.20
C ARG A 32 -9.85 11.29 -4.68
N GLY A 33 -10.89 10.67 -5.25
CA GLY A 33 -11.00 10.44 -6.68
C GLY A 33 -11.47 11.69 -7.43
N GLU A 34 -11.59 11.56 -8.75
CA GLU A 34 -12.06 12.66 -9.61
C GLU A 34 -13.54 12.99 -9.38
N HIS A 35 -14.36 11.98 -9.07
CA HIS A 35 -15.81 12.13 -8.95
C HIS A 35 -16.34 11.93 -7.53
N ALA A 36 -15.60 11.25 -6.67
CA ALA A 36 -15.99 10.94 -5.30
C ALA A 36 -14.77 10.59 -4.45
N ASP A 37 -14.94 10.70 -3.14
CA ASP A 37 -14.02 10.15 -2.15
C ASP A 37 -14.29 8.65 -1.96
N HIS A 38 -13.23 7.88 -1.78
CA HIS A 38 -13.25 6.43 -1.70
C HIS A 38 -12.47 5.94 -0.50
N ILE A 39 -13.01 4.98 0.24
CA ILE A 39 -12.26 4.26 1.24
C ILE A 39 -11.51 3.11 0.57
N VAL A 40 -10.19 3.14 0.70
CA VAL A 40 -9.31 2.03 0.31
C VAL A 40 -8.70 1.46 1.57
N ALA A 41 -8.71 0.13 1.69
CA ALA A 41 -8.08 -0.55 2.80
C ALA A 41 -7.19 -1.71 2.32
N TYR A 42 -6.18 -2.00 3.13
CA TYR A 42 -5.32 -3.15 3.03
C TYR A 42 -5.33 -3.86 4.37
N ASP A 43 -5.49 -5.18 4.37
CA ASP A 43 -5.44 -6.03 5.55
C ASP A 43 -4.68 -7.31 5.23
N GLU A 44 -3.45 -7.41 5.72
CA GLU A 44 -2.55 -8.58 5.56
C GLU A 44 -2.53 -9.19 4.15
N GLY A 45 -2.37 -8.34 3.13
CA GLY A 45 -2.28 -8.76 1.72
C GLY A 45 -3.60 -8.65 0.97
N GLN A 46 -4.70 -8.35 1.65
CA GLN A 46 -6.02 -8.20 1.04
C GLN A 46 -6.34 -6.73 0.81
N TRP A 47 -6.49 -6.36 -0.45
CA TRP A 47 -6.91 -5.03 -0.86
C TRP A 47 -8.42 -4.94 -1.00
N THR A 48 -9.00 -3.85 -0.54
CA THR A 48 -10.42 -3.51 -0.74
C THR A 48 -10.59 -2.04 -1.09
N CYS A 49 -11.57 -1.74 -1.93
CA CYS A 49 -11.98 -0.37 -2.23
C CYS A 49 -13.49 -0.31 -2.38
N ASP A 50 -14.13 0.72 -1.85
CA ASP A 50 -15.59 0.90 -1.97
C ASP A 50 -16.06 1.30 -3.37
N CYS A 51 -15.13 1.60 -4.30
CA CYS A 51 -15.50 2.09 -5.61
C CYS A 51 -16.14 0.99 -6.48
N ARG A 52 -17.02 1.42 -7.41
CA ARG A 52 -17.75 0.52 -8.30
C ARG A 52 -16.82 -0.37 -9.14
N SER A 53 -15.71 0.18 -9.65
CA SER A 53 -14.76 -0.57 -10.48
C SER A 53 -14.16 -1.76 -9.72
N TYR A 54 -13.82 -1.57 -8.45
CA TYR A 54 -13.32 -2.64 -7.60
C TYR A 54 -14.39 -3.71 -7.36
N GLN A 55 -15.63 -3.31 -7.04
CA GLN A 55 -16.73 -4.26 -6.83
C GLN A 55 -16.98 -5.15 -8.06
N HIS A 56 -16.75 -4.66 -9.27
CA HIS A 56 -16.91 -5.44 -10.50
C HIS A 56 -15.68 -6.26 -10.91
N ARG A 57 -14.47 -5.81 -10.60
CA ARG A 57 -13.22 -6.38 -11.16
C ARG A 57 -12.23 -6.90 -10.13
N GLY A 58 -12.42 -6.61 -8.85
CA GLY A 58 -11.43 -6.84 -7.79
C GLY A 58 -10.20 -5.93 -7.86
N LEU A 59 -10.18 -4.96 -8.78
CA LEU A 59 -9.07 -4.02 -8.96
C LEU A 59 -9.60 -2.65 -9.41
N CYS A 60 -8.92 -1.58 -9.00
CA CYS A 60 -9.24 -0.22 -9.40
C CYS A 60 -7.99 0.67 -9.41
N SER A 61 -8.10 1.84 -10.04
CA SER A 61 -7.02 2.85 -10.08
C SER A 61 -6.55 3.29 -8.69
N HIS A 62 -7.44 3.30 -7.69
CA HIS A 62 -7.07 3.68 -6.31
C HIS A 62 -6.13 2.66 -5.66
N ILE A 63 -6.44 1.36 -5.80
CA ILE A 63 -5.56 0.29 -5.30
C ILE A 63 -4.22 0.31 -6.05
N ILE A 64 -4.25 0.45 -7.38
CA ILE A 64 -3.04 0.57 -8.20
C ILE A 64 -2.18 1.74 -7.70
N ALA A 65 -2.79 2.90 -7.46
CA ALA A 65 -2.07 4.07 -6.95
C ALA A 65 -1.46 3.82 -5.56
N LEU A 66 -2.19 3.21 -4.63
CA LEU A 66 -1.68 2.92 -3.29
C LEU A 66 -0.59 1.84 -3.29
N GLU A 67 -0.69 0.83 -4.15
CA GLU A 67 0.37 -0.16 -4.33
C GLU A 67 1.67 0.50 -4.77
N GLN A 68 1.62 1.47 -5.68
CA GLN A 68 2.80 2.22 -6.11
C GLN A 68 3.36 3.11 -4.98
N ILE A 69 2.50 3.78 -4.21
CA ILE A 69 2.91 4.64 -3.09
C ILE A 69 3.57 3.82 -1.97
N PHE A 70 3.05 2.64 -1.68
CA PHE A 70 3.51 1.76 -0.61
C PHE A 70 4.37 0.59 -1.11
N MET A 71 4.91 0.69 -2.32
CA MET A 71 5.73 -0.36 -2.93
C MET A 71 6.85 -0.81 -1.96
N GLY A 72 6.94 -2.11 -1.72
CA GLY A 72 7.89 -2.72 -0.78
C GLY A 72 7.42 -2.80 0.67
N TYR A 73 6.28 -2.20 1.02
CA TYR A 73 5.68 -2.28 2.36
C TYR A 73 4.39 -3.08 2.44
N VAL A 74 3.73 -3.26 1.29
CA VAL A 74 2.47 -3.99 1.12
C VAL A 74 2.63 -5.08 0.06
N ALA A 75 1.85 -6.15 0.17
CA ALA A 75 1.77 -7.13 -0.91
C ALA A 75 1.03 -6.54 -2.12
N PRO A 76 1.42 -6.90 -3.35
CA PRO A 76 0.74 -6.44 -4.56
C PRO A 76 -0.72 -6.91 -4.58
N ALA A 77 -1.60 -6.11 -5.16
CA ALA A 77 -2.97 -6.53 -5.35
C ALA A 77 -3.03 -7.71 -6.34
N PRO A 78 -3.92 -8.69 -6.12
CA PRO A 78 -4.08 -9.77 -7.09
C PRO A 78 -4.57 -9.18 -8.42
N MET A 79 -3.68 -9.13 -9.40
CA MET A 79 -4.08 -8.72 -10.75
C MET A 79 -5.01 -9.80 -11.32
N PRO A 80 -6.23 -9.43 -11.77
CA PRO A 80 -7.09 -10.39 -12.43
C PRO A 80 -6.38 -10.97 -13.65
N SER A 81 -6.48 -12.28 -13.85
CA SER A 81 -5.75 -13.00 -14.92
C SER A 81 -5.95 -12.40 -16.32
N ALA A 82 -7.09 -11.74 -16.57
CA ALA A 82 -7.38 -11.08 -17.85
C ALA A 82 -6.51 -9.85 -18.14
N TYR A 83 -5.73 -9.36 -17.17
CA TYR A 83 -4.85 -8.19 -17.28
C TYR A 83 -3.37 -8.52 -17.06
N LEU A 84 -3.01 -9.80 -16.95
CA LEU A 84 -1.61 -10.21 -16.88
C LEU A 84 -0.98 -10.03 -18.28
N PRO A 85 0.10 -9.24 -18.42
CA PRO A 85 0.86 -9.23 -19.67
C PRO A 85 1.44 -10.63 -19.92
N GLU A 86 1.42 -11.08 -21.17
CA GLU A 86 2.00 -12.38 -21.56
C GLU A 86 3.45 -12.45 -21.06
N GLY A 87 3.71 -13.36 -20.11
CA GLY A 87 5.06 -13.60 -19.56
C GLY A 87 5.27 -13.24 -18.08
N MET A 88 4.30 -12.64 -17.37
CA MET A 88 4.42 -12.43 -15.92
C MET A 88 3.96 -13.69 -15.17
N MET A 89 4.91 -14.56 -14.79
CA MET A 89 4.60 -15.69 -13.91
C MET A 89 4.31 -15.20 -12.49
N VAL A 90 3.14 -15.56 -11.97
CA VAL A 90 2.84 -15.48 -10.53
C VAL A 90 3.70 -16.53 -9.82
N GLY A 91 4.71 -16.08 -9.07
CA GLY A 91 5.58 -16.94 -8.27
C GLY A 91 4.96 -17.29 -6.93
#